data_AF-A0A9X0WK12-F1
#
_entry.id   AF-A0A9X0WK12-F1
#
_cell.length_a   1.000
_cell.length_b   1.000
_cell.length_c   1.000
_cell.angle_alpha   90.00
_cell.angle_beta   90.00
_cell.angle_gamma   90.00
#
_symmetry.space_group_name_H-M   'P 1'
#
loop_
_entity.id
_entity.type
_entity.pdbx_description
1 polymer ?
#
loop_
_entity_poly.entity_id
_entity_poly.type
_entity_poly.pdbx_seq_one_letter_code
_entity_poly.pdbx_strand_id
1 'polypeptide(L)'
;MVLPRVFVGRRAITELMRRQRVLTIYALMMLALMVPTLVLLVIDSRTIGDVSVWAKPLKFMASTALFSLSTAWFMGLLPQHARVSPANRKMVWTLILTSLFEVTYISFQAGSGSPSHYNVADSFHAAMFGLMAVAAILLTATQGFLAWQLLKHVGERPIPIFHRAVIAGLIMTFLLSTVSGLMLGGHQPPIGMGV
;
A
#
# COMPACT_ATOMS: atom_id res chain seq x y z
N MET A 1 33.82 5.47 11.12
CA MET A 1 32.86 4.54 10.49
C MET A 1 31.94 4.01 11.60
N VAL A 2 30.77 4.61 11.78
CA VAL A 2 29.83 4.22 12.86
C VAL A 2 28.82 3.26 12.25
N LEU A 3 28.86 1.99 12.68
CA LEU A 3 27.88 0.98 12.28
C LEU A 3 26.45 1.45 12.62
N PRO A 4 25.46 1.25 11.72
CA PRO A 4 24.07 1.60 12.02
C PRO A 4 23.59 0.70 13.17
N ARG A 5 23.28 1.31 14.32
CA ARG A 5 22.71 0.60 15.47
C ARG A 5 21.36 0.03 15.07
N VAL A 6 21.21 -1.29 15.14
CA VAL A 6 19.92 -1.97 14.95
C VAL A 6 18.94 -1.43 16.00
N PHE A 7 17.87 -0.79 15.55
CA PHE A 7 16.90 -0.12 16.43
C PHE A 7 15.93 -1.13 17.04
N VAL A 8 15.94 -1.25 18.37
CA VAL A 8 14.96 -2.01 19.16
C VAL A 8 13.57 -1.36 19.05
N GLY A 9 12.51 -2.16 18.91
CA GLY A 9 11.18 -1.78 18.39
C GLY A 9 10.53 -0.47 18.89
N ARG A 10 10.68 -0.10 20.17
CA ARG A 10 10.15 1.19 20.68
C ARG A 10 10.80 2.41 20.00
N ARG A 11 12.09 2.32 19.66
CA ARG A 11 12.79 3.41 18.96
C ARG A 11 12.36 3.50 17.49
N ALA A 12 12.03 2.37 16.86
CA ALA A 12 11.59 2.34 15.46
C ALA A 12 10.22 3.03 15.27
N ILE A 13 9.23 2.71 16.11
CA ILE A 13 7.91 3.35 16.04
C ILE A 13 8.00 4.85 16.33
N THR A 14 8.80 5.24 17.34
CA THR A 14 9.01 6.66 17.66
C THR A 14 9.63 7.42 16.49
N GLU A 15 10.62 6.81 15.82
CA GLU A 15 11.25 7.40 14.64
C GLU A 15 10.29 7.49 13.45
N LEU A 16 9.46 6.47 13.20
CA LEU A 16 8.41 6.48 12.19
C LEU A 16 7.37 7.59 12.46
N MET A 17 6.92 7.72 13.71
CA MET A 17 6.00 8.80 14.12
C MET A 17 6.60 10.18 13.89
N ARG A 18 7.91 10.35 14.14
CA ARG A 18 8.65 11.59 13.87
C ARG A 18 8.78 11.87 12.37
N ARG A 19 8.96 10.82 11.55
CA ARG A 19 9.12 10.96 10.10
C ARG A 19 7.79 11.24 9.41
N GLN A 20 6.76 10.45 9.68
CA GLN A 20 5.41 10.72 9.19
C GLN A 20 4.36 10.08 10.10
N ARG A 21 3.81 10.90 11.01
CA ARG A 21 2.82 10.50 12.00
C ARG A 21 1.57 9.90 11.38
N VAL A 22 1.03 10.53 10.34
CA VAL A 22 -0.27 10.13 9.76
C VAL A 22 -0.20 8.75 9.12
N LEU A 23 0.84 8.50 8.30
CA LEU A 23 1.07 7.19 7.69
C LEU A 23 1.34 6.11 8.75
N THR A 24 2.10 6.43 9.80
CA THR A 24 2.39 5.46 10.85
C THR A 24 1.12 5.08 11.62
N ILE A 25 0.25 6.04 11.96
CA ILE A 25 -1.05 5.75 12.60
C ILE A 25 -1.92 4.89 11.68
N TYR A 26 -1.99 5.23 10.38
CA TYR A 26 -2.75 4.44 9.40
C TYR A 26 -2.23 3.00 9.32
N ALA A 27 -0.93 2.79 9.30
CA ALA A 27 -0.35 1.45 9.30
C ALA A 27 -0.70 0.66 10.57
N LEU A 28 -0.62 1.30 11.74
CA LEU A 28 -1.01 0.66 13.01
C LEU A 28 -2.51 0.31 13.03
N MET A 29 -3.36 1.16 12.44
CA MET A 29 -4.77 0.85 12.25
C MET A 29 -4.97 -0.38 11.36
N MET A 30 -4.25 -0.47 10.24
CA MET A 30 -4.31 -1.66 9.36
C MET A 30 -3.83 -2.93 10.09
N LEU A 31 -2.74 -2.85 10.86
CA LEU A 31 -2.27 -3.97 11.68
C LEU A 31 -3.28 -4.35 12.77
N ALA A 32 -3.98 -3.39 13.38
CA ALA A 32 -5.02 -3.66 14.35
C ALA A 32 -6.24 -4.36 13.71
N LEU A 33 -6.63 -3.95 12.50
CA LEU A 33 -7.72 -4.57 11.73
C LEU A 33 -7.40 -6.01 11.27
N MET A 34 -6.12 -6.39 11.22
CA MET A 34 -5.74 -7.78 10.97
C MET A 34 -6.22 -8.71 12.09
N VAL A 35 -6.32 -8.25 13.33
CA VAL A 35 -6.73 -9.10 14.48
C VAL A 35 -8.15 -9.67 14.30
N PRO A 36 -9.21 -8.88 14.10
CA PRO A 36 -10.54 -9.44 13.84
C PRO A 36 -10.58 -10.22 12.52
N THR A 37 -9.82 -9.82 11.50
CA THR A 37 -9.75 -10.54 10.22
C THR A 37 -9.11 -11.92 10.37
N LEU A 38 -8.12 -12.08 11.26
CA LEU A 38 -7.52 -13.37 11.61
C LEU A 38 -8.51 -14.25 12.37
N VAL A 39 -9.32 -13.68 13.25
CA VAL A 39 -10.39 -14.44 13.91
C VAL A 39 -11.38 -14.95 12.85
N LEU A 40 -11.81 -14.09 11.95
CA LEU A 40 -12.70 -14.44 10.84
C LEU A 40 -12.10 -15.52 9.92
N LEU A 41 -10.80 -15.45 9.61
CA LEU A 41 -10.09 -16.47 8.85
C LEU A 41 -10.21 -17.87 9.49
N VAL A 42 -10.28 -17.96 10.82
CA VAL A 42 -10.35 -19.23 11.56
C VAL A 42 -11.79 -19.73 11.71
N ILE A 43 -12.75 -18.83 11.96
CA ILE A 43 -14.13 -19.22 12.28
C ILE A 43 -15.06 -19.31 11.06
N ASP A 44 -14.74 -18.60 9.97
CA ASP A 44 -15.54 -18.60 8.75
C ASP A 44 -14.96 -19.60 7.75
N SER A 45 -15.69 -20.70 7.54
CA SER A 45 -15.28 -21.80 6.67
C SER A 45 -15.52 -21.54 5.19
N ARG A 46 -16.07 -20.39 4.79
CA ARG A 46 -16.33 -20.08 3.38
C ARG A 46 -15.04 -19.91 2.60
N THR A 47 -15.01 -20.46 1.40
CA THR A 47 -13.86 -20.41 0.48
C THR A 47 -14.26 -19.92 -0.91
N ILE A 48 -13.35 -19.25 -1.59
CA ILE A 48 -13.40 -18.99 -3.04
C ILE A 48 -12.14 -19.65 -3.62
N GLY A 49 -12.29 -20.59 -4.56
CA GLY A 49 -11.17 -21.34 -5.14
C GLY A 49 -10.30 -22.05 -4.10
N ASP A 50 -10.94 -22.76 -3.16
CA ASP A 50 -10.29 -23.50 -2.06
C ASP A 50 -9.47 -22.66 -1.07
N VAL A 51 -9.56 -21.33 -1.15
CA VAL A 51 -8.92 -20.39 -0.22
C VAL A 51 -9.98 -19.65 0.57
N SER A 52 -9.74 -19.45 1.87
CA SER A 52 -10.65 -18.69 2.75
C SER A 52 -10.93 -17.30 2.19
N VAL A 53 -12.20 -16.87 2.25
CA VAL A 53 -12.63 -15.52 1.83
C VAL A 53 -11.88 -14.40 2.54
N TRP A 54 -11.38 -14.64 3.77
CA TRP A 54 -10.66 -13.66 4.57
C TRP A 54 -9.14 -13.60 4.31
N ALA A 55 -8.60 -14.52 3.50
CA ALA A 55 -7.17 -14.55 3.20
C ALA A 55 -6.72 -13.30 2.44
N LYS A 56 -7.53 -12.82 1.49
CA LYS A 56 -7.23 -11.62 0.69
C LYS A 56 -7.30 -10.32 1.51
N PRO A 57 -8.38 -10.04 2.29
CA PRO A 57 -8.38 -8.93 3.25
C PRO A 57 -7.11 -8.87 4.10
N LEU A 58 -6.68 -10.01 4.67
CA LEU A 58 -5.50 -10.06 5.53
C LEU A 58 -4.21 -9.67 4.79
N LYS A 59 -4.02 -10.19 3.57
CA LYS A 59 -2.86 -9.85 2.73
C LYS A 59 -2.83 -8.37 2.38
N PHE A 60 -3.99 -7.77 2.06
CA PHE A 60 -4.10 -6.36 1.73
C PHE A 60 -3.84 -5.47 2.95
N MET A 61 -4.38 -5.80 4.13
CA MET A 61 -4.09 -5.08 5.37
C MET A 61 -2.60 -5.13 5.72
N ALA A 62 -1.97 -6.31 5.66
CA ALA A 62 -0.54 -6.47 5.92
C ALA A 62 0.32 -5.68 4.92
N SER A 63 -0.01 -5.78 3.63
CA SER A 63 0.74 -5.11 2.55
C SER A 63 0.63 -3.60 2.65
N THR A 64 -0.57 -3.07 2.86
CA THR A 64 -0.82 -1.63 2.96
C THR A 64 -0.23 -1.04 4.24
N ALA A 65 -0.22 -1.79 5.35
CA ALA A 65 0.52 -1.41 6.56
C ALA A 65 2.02 -1.29 6.28
N LEU A 66 2.64 -2.33 5.69
CA LEU A 66 4.06 -2.33 5.36
C LEU A 66 4.43 -1.23 4.35
N PHE A 67 3.60 -1.05 3.33
CA PHE A 67 3.77 -0.01 2.32
C PHE A 67 3.74 1.38 2.96
N SER A 68 2.76 1.64 3.83
CA SER A 68 2.61 2.90 4.54
C SER A 68 3.79 3.19 5.49
N LEU A 69 4.26 2.18 6.25
CA LEU A 69 5.46 2.30 7.09
C LEU A 69 6.72 2.58 6.27
N SER A 70 6.86 1.91 5.12
CA SER A 70 8.00 2.12 4.21
C SER A 70 7.99 3.54 3.65
N THR A 71 6.84 4.02 3.17
CA THR A 71 6.67 5.41 2.72
C THR A 71 6.94 6.40 3.86
N ALA A 72 6.46 6.14 5.08
CA ALA A 72 6.74 6.98 6.25
C ALA A 72 8.25 7.06 6.55
N TRP A 73 8.97 5.94 6.42
CA TRP A 73 10.41 5.90 6.60
C TRP A 73 11.15 6.74 5.55
N PHE A 74 10.79 6.61 4.27
CA PHE A 74 11.44 7.33 3.16
C PHE A 74 11.09 8.82 3.11
N MET A 75 9.90 9.22 3.58
CA MET A 75 9.56 10.62 3.83
C MET A 75 10.55 11.31 4.79
N GLY A 76 11.21 10.53 5.65
CA GLY A 76 12.29 10.99 6.52
C GLY A 76 13.54 11.51 5.80
N LEU A 77 13.72 11.16 4.52
CA LEU A 77 14.85 11.60 3.69
C LEU A 77 14.61 12.96 3.03
N LEU A 78 13.36 13.43 3.02
CA LEU A 78 13.04 14.79 2.57
C LEU A 78 13.40 15.82 3.64
N PRO A 79 13.86 17.02 3.25
CA PRO A 79 14.01 18.13 4.17
C PRO A 79 12.65 18.51 4.78
N GLN A 80 12.67 19.08 5.99
CA GLN A 80 11.47 19.30 6.79
C GLN A 80 10.41 20.14 6.04
N HIS A 81 10.81 21.20 5.33
CA HIS A 81 9.89 22.05 4.58
C HIS A 81 9.19 21.30 3.43
N ALA A 82 9.90 20.41 2.72
CA ALA A 82 9.30 19.61 1.66
C ALA A 82 8.35 18.58 2.25
N ARG A 83 8.73 17.92 3.35
CA ARG A 83 7.94 16.88 4.02
C ARG A 83 6.55 17.35 4.45
N VAL A 84 6.42 18.60 4.93
CA VAL A 84 5.15 19.20 5.36
C VAL A 84 4.45 19.98 4.25
N SER A 85 4.97 19.95 3.02
CA SER A 85 4.40 20.70 1.90
C SER A 85 2.98 20.21 1.55
N PRO A 86 2.12 21.08 0.98
CA PRO A 86 0.79 20.68 0.53
C PRO A 86 0.81 19.52 -0.47
N ALA A 87 1.83 19.43 -1.32
CA ALA A 87 1.96 18.37 -2.31
C ALA A 87 2.22 17.00 -1.66
N ASN A 88 3.15 16.93 -0.69
CA ASN A 88 3.39 15.70 0.06
C ASN A 88 2.21 15.33 0.98
N ARG A 89 1.47 16.32 1.49
CA ARG A 89 0.21 16.06 2.20
C ARG A 89 -0.84 15.42 1.28
N LYS A 90 -0.99 15.91 0.04
CA LYS A 90 -1.87 15.28 -0.95
C LYS A 90 -1.44 13.84 -1.25
N MET A 91 -0.15 13.60 -1.50
CA MET A 91 0.39 12.25 -1.71
C MET A 91 0.06 11.30 -0.55
N VAL A 92 0.27 11.74 0.71
CA VAL A 92 -0.04 10.94 1.91
C VAL A 92 -1.53 10.58 1.95
N TRP A 93 -2.42 11.53 1.68
CA TRP A 93 -3.86 11.26 1.66
C TRP A 93 -4.28 10.41 0.46
N THR A 94 -3.65 10.56 -0.71
CA THR A 94 -3.89 9.66 -1.84
C THR A 94 -3.58 8.22 -1.44
N LEU A 95 -2.40 7.96 -0.86
CA LEU A 95 -2.02 6.62 -0.38
C LEU A 95 -3.05 6.06 0.61
N ILE A 96 -3.43 6.85 1.61
CA ILE A 96 -4.39 6.42 2.64
C ILE A 96 -5.76 6.11 2.02
N LEU A 97 -6.31 7.03 1.22
CA LEU A 97 -7.67 6.90 0.69
C LEU A 97 -7.78 5.75 -0.31
N THR A 98 -6.81 5.58 -1.20
CA THR A 98 -6.85 4.49 -2.20
C THR A 98 -6.67 3.14 -1.55
N SER A 99 -5.69 2.99 -0.64
CA SER A 99 -5.49 1.71 0.05
C SER A 99 -6.62 1.38 1.03
N LEU A 100 -7.20 2.38 1.71
CA LEU A 100 -8.35 2.17 2.60
C LEU A 100 -9.58 1.75 1.78
N PHE A 101 -9.81 2.38 0.63
CA PHE A 101 -10.87 1.98 -0.29
C PHE A 101 -10.71 0.52 -0.72
N GLU A 102 -9.51 0.12 -1.18
CA GLU A 102 -9.26 -1.27 -1.59
C GLU A 102 -9.50 -2.26 -0.45
N VAL A 103 -8.91 -2.02 0.73
CA VAL A 103 -9.07 -2.91 1.89
C VAL A 103 -10.55 -3.01 2.29
N THR A 104 -11.26 -1.89 2.31
CA THR A 104 -12.68 -1.85 2.71
C THR A 104 -13.54 -2.62 1.72
N TYR A 105 -13.38 -2.36 0.42
CA TYR A 105 -14.17 -3.02 -0.61
C TYR A 105 -13.85 -4.53 -0.70
N ILE A 106 -12.58 -4.91 -0.61
CA ILE A 106 -12.18 -6.33 -0.57
C ILE A 106 -12.76 -7.03 0.66
N SER A 107 -12.75 -6.39 1.82
CA SER A 107 -13.31 -6.96 3.05
C SER A 107 -14.84 -7.09 2.98
N PHE A 108 -15.51 -6.12 2.36
CA PHE A 108 -16.95 -6.17 2.11
C PHE A 108 -17.32 -7.34 1.19
N GLN A 109 -16.61 -7.49 0.07
CA GLN A 109 -16.82 -8.60 -0.87
C GLN A 109 -16.53 -9.96 -0.23
N ALA A 110 -15.49 -10.07 0.61
CA ALA A 110 -15.20 -11.26 1.40
C ALA A 110 -16.36 -11.60 2.36
N GLY A 111 -16.93 -10.60 3.03
CA GLY A 111 -18.11 -10.75 3.90
C GLY A 111 -19.31 -11.33 3.13
N SER A 112 -19.49 -10.92 1.88
CA SER A 112 -20.52 -11.42 0.96
C SER A 112 -20.15 -12.72 0.24
N GLY A 113 -18.99 -13.32 0.53
CA GLY A 113 -18.51 -14.53 -0.15
C GLY A 113 -18.30 -14.36 -1.66
N SER A 114 -18.05 -13.13 -2.10
CA SER A 114 -17.94 -12.77 -3.52
C SER A 114 -16.52 -12.31 -3.87
N PRO A 115 -16.06 -12.53 -5.12
CA PRO A 115 -14.79 -11.98 -5.57
C PRO A 115 -14.85 -10.44 -5.67
N SER A 116 -13.73 -9.78 -5.35
CA SER A 116 -13.57 -8.32 -5.47
C SER A 116 -12.97 -7.88 -6.79
N HIS A 117 -12.08 -8.69 -7.36
CA HIS A 117 -11.48 -8.45 -8.68
C HIS A 117 -12.14 -9.37 -9.71
N TYR A 118 -12.21 -8.90 -10.96
CA TYR A 118 -12.85 -9.61 -12.07
C TYR A 118 -14.35 -9.91 -11.88
N ASN A 119 -14.96 -9.38 -10.83
CA ASN A 119 -16.40 -9.44 -10.63
C ASN A 119 -17.08 -8.40 -11.53
N VAL A 120 -17.70 -8.86 -12.59
CA VAL A 120 -18.43 -8.05 -13.57
C VAL A 120 -19.87 -8.55 -13.72
N ALA A 121 -20.43 -9.15 -12.65
CA ALA A 121 -21.76 -9.72 -12.66
C ALA A 121 -22.86 -8.69 -12.97
N ASP A 122 -22.65 -7.44 -12.58
CA ASP A 122 -23.51 -6.30 -12.88
C ASP A 122 -22.71 -5.00 -13.04
N SER A 123 -23.41 -3.91 -13.37
CA SER A 123 -22.83 -2.60 -13.61
C SER A 123 -22.12 -2.01 -12.39
N PHE A 124 -22.60 -2.31 -11.17
CA PHE A 124 -21.97 -1.83 -9.94
C PHE A 124 -20.63 -2.54 -9.72
N HIS A 125 -20.59 -3.87 -9.80
CA HIS A 125 -19.36 -4.64 -9.62
C HIS A 125 -18.31 -4.32 -10.70
N ALA A 126 -18.74 -4.16 -11.96
CA ALA A 126 -17.85 -3.73 -13.03
C ALA A 126 -17.26 -2.33 -12.79
N ALA A 127 -18.08 -1.38 -12.31
CA ALA A 127 -17.61 -0.05 -11.93
C ALA A 127 -16.61 -0.09 -10.76
N MET A 128 -16.89 -0.91 -9.74
CA MET A 128 -15.98 -1.09 -8.61
C MET A 128 -14.65 -1.74 -9.03
N PHE A 129 -14.67 -2.74 -9.92
CA PHE A 129 -13.45 -3.33 -10.46
C PHE A 129 -12.59 -2.29 -11.19
N GLY A 130 -13.20 -1.43 -12.02
CA GLY A 130 -12.51 -0.30 -12.65
C GLY A 130 -11.96 0.71 -11.64
N LEU A 131 -12.73 1.03 -10.60
CA LEU A 131 -12.30 1.95 -9.54
C LEU A 131 -11.12 1.40 -8.73
N MET A 132 -11.08 0.09 -8.48
CA MET A 132 -9.92 -0.57 -7.87
C MET A 132 -8.68 -0.42 -8.72
N ALA A 133 -8.79 -0.60 -10.05
CA ALA A 133 -7.65 -0.38 -10.95
C ALA A 133 -7.12 1.05 -10.88
N VAL A 134 -8.01 2.05 -10.87
CA VAL A 134 -7.64 3.46 -10.68
C VAL A 134 -6.98 3.69 -9.32
N ALA A 135 -7.55 3.13 -8.25
CA ALA A 135 -7.02 3.23 -6.89
C ALA A 135 -5.61 2.64 -6.79
N ALA A 136 -5.37 1.47 -7.40
CA ALA A 136 -4.08 0.81 -7.44
C ALA A 136 -3.02 1.66 -8.17
N ILE A 137 -3.36 2.23 -9.34
CA ILE A 137 -2.46 3.13 -10.08
C ILE A 137 -2.15 4.39 -9.28
N LEU A 138 -3.16 5.00 -8.65
CA LEU A 138 -2.96 6.18 -7.82
C LEU A 138 -2.10 5.87 -6.58
N LEU A 139 -2.31 4.70 -5.96
CA LEU A 139 -1.52 4.23 -4.83
C LEU A 139 -0.05 4.07 -5.22
N THR A 140 0.26 3.39 -6.34
CA THR A 140 1.63 3.17 -6.79
C THR A 140 2.27 4.48 -7.29
N ALA A 141 1.49 5.37 -7.90
CA ALA A 141 1.94 6.70 -8.35
C ALA A 141 2.46 7.55 -7.18
N THR A 142 1.99 7.34 -5.95
CA THR A 142 2.57 8.02 -4.78
C THR A 142 4.06 7.72 -4.59
N GLN A 143 4.52 6.53 -4.97
CA GLN A 143 5.94 6.15 -4.87
C GLN A 143 6.77 6.80 -5.97
N GLY A 144 6.24 6.86 -7.20
CA GLY A 144 6.86 7.62 -8.29
C GLY A 144 6.98 9.11 -7.94
N PHE A 145 5.93 9.68 -7.34
CA PHE A 145 5.95 11.06 -6.86
C PHE A 145 6.97 11.27 -5.73
N LEU A 146 7.06 10.36 -4.76
CA LEU A 146 8.06 10.43 -3.69
C LEU A 146 9.49 10.33 -4.26
N ALA A 147 9.73 9.46 -5.24
CA ALA A 147 11.01 9.36 -5.93
C ALA A 147 11.40 10.69 -6.60
N TRP A 148 10.46 11.32 -7.29
CA TRP A 148 10.65 12.64 -7.88
C TRP A 148 10.93 13.72 -6.84
N GLN A 149 10.20 13.73 -5.72
CA GLN A 149 10.42 14.65 -4.60
C GLN A 149 11.83 14.49 -4.01
N LEU A 150 12.30 13.25 -3.84
CA LEU A 150 13.65 12.98 -3.37
C LEU A 150 14.69 13.53 -4.34
N LEU A 151 14.57 13.21 -5.64
CA LEU A 151 15.47 13.73 -6.68
C LEU A 151 15.53 15.26 -6.71
N LYS A 152 14.39 15.93 -6.52
CA LYS A 152 14.30 17.40 -6.51
C LYS A 152 15.02 18.03 -5.30
N HIS A 153 15.04 17.36 -4.16
CA HIS A 153 15.53 17.92 -2.90
C HIS A 153 16.81 17.26 -2.38
N VAL A 154 17.50 16.45 -3.18
CA VAL A 154 18.83 15.95 -2.81
C VAL A 154 19.81 17.13 -2.81
N GLY A 155 20.14 17.63 -1.62
CA GLY A 155 21.09 18.73 -1.42
C GLY A 155 22.56 18.31 -1.45
N GLU A 156 22.86 17.03 -1.15
CA GLU A 156 24.23 16.52 -1.13
C GLU A 156 24.63 15.94 -2.50
N ARG A 157 25.74 16.43 -3.05
CA ARG A 157 26.37 15.88 -4.25
C ARG A 157 27.79 15.41 -3.93
N PRO A 158 28.17 14.15 -4.23
CA PRO A 158 27.37 13.13 -4.92
C PRO A 158 26.27 12.51 -4.03
N ILE A 159 25.18 12.05 -4.66
CA ILE A 159 24.04 11.44 -3.96
C ILE A 159 24.50 10.14 -3.26
N PRO A 160 24.28 9.96 -1.94
CA PRO A 160 24.66 8.75 -1.24
C PRO A 160 24.02 7.49 -1.85
N ILE A 161 24.74 6.36 -1.84
CA ILE A 161 24.30 5.11 -2.49
C ILE A 161 22.93 4.63 -1.98
N PHE A 162 22.69 4.80 -0.69
CA PHE A 162 21.42 4.48 -0.04
C PHE A 162 20.25 5.26 -0.65
N HIS A 163 20.41 6.57 -0.88
CA HIS A 163 19.37 7.40 -1.50
C HIS A 163 19.07 6.97 -2.93
N ARG A 164 20.12 6.62 -3.70
CA ARG A 164 19.95 6.08 -5.07
C ARG A 164 19.18 4.77 -5.07
N ALA A 165 19.48 3.85 -4.15
CA ALA A 165 18.77 2.59 -4.00
C ALA A 165 17.29 2.81 -3.65
N VAL A 166 16.98 3.73 -2.73
CA VAL A 166 15.60 4.09 -2.38
C VAL A 166 14.86 4.68 -3.59
N ILE A 167 15.45 5.65 -4.28
CA ILE A 167 14.85 6.29 -5.46
C ILE A 167 14.58 5.24 -6.55
N ALA A 168 15.56 4.38 -6.86
CA ALA A 168 15.39 3.32 -7.85
C ALA A 168 14.28 2.34 -7.45
N GLY A 169 14.23 1.91 -6.19
CA GLY A 169 13.19 1.03 -5.67
C GLY A 169 11.78 1.64 -5.76
N LEU A 170 11.64 2.94 -5.46
CA LEU A 170 10.37 3.66 -5.57
C LEU A 170 9.91 3.78 -7.03
N ILE A 171 10.82 4.07 -7.96
CA ILE A 171 10.51 4.11 -9.41
C ILE A 171 10.10 2.73 -9.90
N MET A 172 10.86 1.68 -9.55
CA MET A 172 10.53 0.31 -9.91
C MET A 172 9.17 -0.12 -9.33
N THR A 173 8.88 0.25 -8.08
CA THR A 173 7.58 -0.03 -7.44
C THR A 173 6.44 0.58 -8.26
N PHE A 174 6.57 1.85 -8.68
CA PHE A 174 5.56 2.49 -9.51
C PHE A 174 5.41 1.80 -10.88
N LEU A 175 6.51 1.63 -11.60
CA LEU A 175 6.49 1.12 -12.97
C LEU A 175 6.04 -0.33 -13.04
N LEU A 176 6.68 -1.22 -12.27
CA LEU A 176 6.39 -2.65 -12.30
C LEU A 176 4.98 -2.93 -11.81
N SER A 177 4.53 -2.31 -10.71
CA SER A 177 3.18 -2.54 -10.21
C SER A 177 2.11 -2.05 -11.18
N THR A 178 2.31 -0.90 -11.82
CA THR A 178 1.35 -0.36 -12.81
C THR A 178 1.31 -1.25 -14.05
N VAL A 179 2.47 -1.63 -14.61
CA VAL A 179 2.53 -2.50 -15.79
C VAL A 179 1.93 -3.87 -15.48
N SER A 180 2.31 -4.51 -14.37
CA SER A 180 1.75 -5.80 -13.97
C SER A 180 0.25 -5.71 -13.71
N GLY A 181 -0.24 -4.66 -13.06
CA GLY A 181 -1.65 -4.45 -12.82
C GLY A 181 -2.46 -4.31 -14.11
N LEU A 182 -1.97 -3.53 -15.08
CA LEU A 182 -2.61 -3.37 -16.39
C LEU A 182 -2.61 -4.68 -17.18
N MET A 183 -1.49 -5.43 -17.17
CA MET A 183 -1.39 -6.72 -17.85
C MET A 183 -2.36 -7.75 -17.25
N LEU A 184 -2.37 -7.88 -15.91
CA LEU A 184 -3.25 -8.83 -15.23
C LEU A 184 -4.73 -8.43 -15.34
N GLY A 185 -5.05 -7.14 -15.28
CA GLY A 185 -6.43 -6.65 -15.39
C GLY A 185 -7.09 -6.98 -16.74
N GLY A 186 -6.30 -7.09 -17.81
CA GLY A 186 -6.78 -7.48 -19.15
C GLY A 186 -7.09 -8.97 -19.31
N HIS A 187 -6.74 -9.82 -18.34
CA HIS A 187 -6.93 -11.26 -18.40
C HIS A 187 -7.88 -11.73 -17.31
N GLN A 188 -9.14 -11.99 -17.67
CA GLN A 188 -10.08 -12.63 -16.74
C GLN A 188 -9.65 -14.08 -16.49
N PRO A 189 -9.48 -14.49 -15.22
CA PRO A 189 -9.26 -15.88 -14.90
C PRO A 189 -10.52 -16.71 -15.22
N PRO A 190 -10.39 -18.02 -15.46
CA PRO A 190 -11.53 -18.93 -15.60
C PRO A 190 -12.50 -18.77 -14.43
N ILE A 191 -13.80 -18.96 -14.70
CA ILE A 191 -14.87 -18.79 -13.71
C ILE A 191 -14.54 -19.57 -12.43
N GLY A 192 -14.55 -18.88 -11.28
CA GLY A 192 -14.24 -19.46 -9.97
C GLY A 192 -12.76 -19.43 -9.57
N MET A 193 -11.84 -18.96 -10.43
CA MET A 193 -10.40 -18.89 -10.13
C MET A 193 -9.88 -17.47 -9.84
N GLY A 194 -10.75 -16.46 -9.82
CA GLY A 194 -10.40 -15.08 -9.45
C GLY A 194 -10.35 -14.88 -7.93
N VAL A 195 -9.32 -15.42 -7.28
CA VAL A 195 -9.02 -15.17 -5.85
C VAL A 195 -8.25 -13.88 -5.64
#